data_AF-A0A2P2N8A6-F1
#
_entry.id   AF-A0A2P2N8A6-F1
#
_cell.length_a   1.000
_cell.length_b   1.000
_cell.length_c   1.000
_cell.angle_alpha   90.00
_cell.angle_beta   90.00
_cell.angle_gamma   90.00
#
_symmetry.space_group_name_H-M   'P 1'
#
loop_
_entity.id
_entity.type
_entity.pdbx_description
1 polymer ?
#
loop_
_entity_poly.entity_id
_entity_poly.type
_entity_poly.pdbx_seq_one_letter_code
_entity_poly.pdbx_strand_id
1 'polypeptide(L)'
;MTAKRSIRKSEDDVPVPPLVKTAALWGVFLGFSSNTRYQIINGLERLVEASPLAKQVPLIAMAFAVGVRFANSIYGGMQFVEWARWSGVQ
;
A
#
# COMPACT_ATOMS: atom_id res chain seq x y z
N MET A 1 10.98 22.66 -30.52
CA MET A 1 11.90 21.67 -29.91
C MET A 1 11.06 20.57 -29.29
N THR A 2 10.90 19.45 -29.98
CA THR A 2 10.08 18.33 -29.50
C THR A 2 11.03 17.21 -29.11
N ALA A 3 11.38 17.15 -27.83
CA ALA A 3 12.24 16.09 -27.30
C ALA A 3 11.48 14.76 -27.30
N LYS A 4 11.55 14.02 -28.41
CA LYS A 4 11.18 12.60 -28.45
C LYS A 4 12.17 11.85 -27.57
N ARG A 5 11.80 11.61 -26.31
CA ARG A 5 12.55 10.73 -25.41
C ARG A 5 12.39 9.30 -25.90
N SER A 6 13.28 8.88 -26.79
CA SER A 6 13.46 7.49 -27.21
C SER A 6 13.95 6.71 -25.99
N ILE A 7 13.06 5.93 -25.37
CA ILE A 7 13.43 4.94 -24.35
C ILE A 7 14.15 3.82 -25.09
N ARG A 8 15.49 3.82 -25.06
CA ARG A 8 16.29 2.66 -25.51
C ARG A 8 15.94 1.49 -24.60
N LYS A 9 15.33 0.43 -25.15
CA LYS A 9 15.30 -0.89 -24.52
C LYS A 9 16.74 -1.40 -24.51
N SER A 10 17.32 -1.54 -23.32
CA SER A 10 18.61 -2.18 -23.12
C SER A 10 18.49 -3.68 -23.42
N GLU A 11 19.43 -4.18 -24.21
CA GLU A 11 19.56 -5.54 -24.75
C GLU A 11 19.99 -6.60 -23.70
N ASP A 12 19.29 -6.67 -22.57
CA ASP A 12 19.28 -7.84 -21.69
C ASP A 12 17.80 -8.12 -21.38
N ASP A 13 17.28 -9.20 -21.95
CA ASP A 13 15.85 -9.49 -22.17
C ASP A 13 15.12 -9.86 -20.87
N VAL A 14 15.10 -8.95 -19.90
CA VAL A 14 14.17 -8.99 -18.78
C VAL A 14 12.86 -8.37 -19.29
N PRO A 15 11.78 -9.15 -19.46
CA PRO A 15 10.51 -8.62 -19.92
C PRO A 15 10.04 -7.54 -18.95
N VAL A 16 10.06 -6.29 -19.41
CA VAL A 16 9.62 -5.15 -18.61
C VAL A 16 8.10 -5.29 -18.41
N PRO A 17 7.59 -5.38 -17.18
CA PRO A 17 6.16 -5.49 -16.94
C PRO A 17 5.44 -4.26 -17.51
N PRO A 18 4.17 -4.39 -17.92
CA PRO A 18 3.43 -3.34 -18.61
C PRO A 18 3.14 -2.15 -17.69
N LEU A 19 4.10 -1.23 -17.58
CA LEU A 19 4.15 -0.14 -16.59
C LEU A 19 2.86 0.67 -16.50
N VAL A 20 2.25 1.04 -17.64
CA VAL A 20 1.01 1.83 -17.66
C VAL A 20 -0.17 1.03 -17.11
N LYS A 21 -0.27 -0.26 -17.46
CA LYS A 21 -1.33 -1.13 -16.94
C LYS A 21 -1.16 -1.38 -15.44
N THR A 22 0.07 -1.64 -15.00
CA THR A 22 0.39 -1.81 -13.58
C THR A 22 0.12 -0.53 -12.78
N ALA A 23 0.48 0.64 -13.31
CA ALA A 23 0.21 1.92 -12.67
C ALA A 23 -1.30 2.23 -12.58
N ALA A 24 -2.07 1.92 -13.63
CA ALA A 24 -3.52 2.06 -13.61
C ALA A 24 -4.17 1.12 -12.57
N LEU A 25 -3.73 -0.14 -12.50
CA LEU A 25 -4.20 -1.10 -11.50
C LEU A 25 -3.83 -0.68 -10.07
N TRP A 26 -2.62 -0.16 -9.86
CA TRP A 26 -2.22 0.43 -8.59
C TRP A 26 -3.11 1.62 -8.23
N GLY A 27 -3.42 2.49 -9.18
CA GLY A 27 -4.33 3.63 -8.96
C GLY A 27 -5.73 3.21 -8.52
N VAL A 28 -6.33 2.22 -9.19
CA VAL A 28 -7.62 1.65 -8.80
C VAL A 28 -7.55 1.00 -7.42
N PHE A 29 -6.50 0.21 -7.18
CA PHE A 29 -6.25 -0.43 -5.90
C PHE A 29 -6.17 0.58 -4.76
N LEU A 30 -5.42 1.68 -4.94
CA LEU A 30 -5.34 2.76 -3.96
C LEU A 30 -6.70 3.41 -3.70
N GLY A 31 -7.51 3.62 -4.73
CA GLY A 31 -8.81 4.27 -4.61
C GLY A 31 -9.78 3.50 -3.69
N PHE A 32 -9.90 2.18 -3.87
CA PHE A 32 -10.83 1.36 -3.09
C PHE A 32 -10.24 0.86 -1.76
N SER A 33 -8.99 0.40 -1.79
CA SER A 33 -8.37 -0.27 -0.65
C SER A 33 -7.82 0.73 0.38
N SER A 34 -7.18 1.82 -0.05
CA SER A 34 -6.43 2.66 0.88
C SER A 34 -7.33 3.48 1.79
N ASN A 35 -8.43 4.04 1.29
CA ASN A 35 -9.34 4.83 2.11
C ASN A 35 -10.05 3.96 3.17
N THR A 36 -10.51 2.78 2.78
CA THR A 36 -11.17 1.83 3.68
C THR A 36 -10.22 1.36 4.79
N ARG A 37 -8.99 0.97 4.43
CA ARG A 37 -7.97 0.54 5.40
C ARG A 37 -7.59 1.69 6.35
N TYR A 38 -7.44 2.90 5.83
CA TYR A 38 -7.16 4.07 6.65
C TYR A 38 -8.22 4.31 7.72
N GLN A 39 -9.50 4.25 7.35
CA GLN A 39 -10.60 4.45 8.30
C GLN A 39 -10.65 3.35 9.36
N ILE A 40 -10.39 2.10 8.98
CA ILE A 40 -10.31 0.97 9.92
C ILE A 40 -9.17 1.18 10.91
N ILE A 41 -7.97 1.50 10.43
CA ILE A 41 -6.79 1.70 11.27
C ILE A 41 -6.99 2.86 12.25
N ASN A 42 -7.49 4.01 11.77
CA ASN A 42 -7.81 5.14 12.65
C ASN A 42 -8.87 4.79 13.68
N GLY A 43 -9.88 3.99 13.31
CA GLY A 43 -10.89 3.50 14.24
C GLY A 43 -10.26 2.63 15.34
N LEU A 44 -9.38 1.70 14.96
CA LEU A 44 -8.66 0.85 15.91
C LEU A 44 -7.71 1.64 16.82
N GLU A 45 -6.94 2.59 16.26
CA GLU A 45 -6.06 3.48 17.02
C GLU A 45 -6.87 4.24 18.09
N ARG A 46 -8.01 4.84 17.71
CA ARG A 46 -8.92 5.53 18.65
C ARG A 46 -9.48 4.62 19.74
N LEU A 47 -9.83 3.38 19.41
CA LEU A 47 -10.33 2.42 20.41
C LEU A 47 -9.24 2.08 21.44
N VAL A 48 -8.00 1.89 20.99
CA VAL A 48 -6.87 1.61 21.87
C VAL A 48 -6.52 2.83 22.71
N GLU A 49 -6.48 4.03 22.13
CA GLU A 49 -6.25 5.30 22.85
C GLU A 49 -7.32 5.58 23.92
N ALA A 50 -8.58 5.21 23.64
CA ALA A 50 -9.66 5.37 24.61
C ALA A 50 -9.55 4.40 25.80
N SER A 51 -8.77 3.33 25.68
CA SER A 51 -8.65 2.29 26.70
C SER A 51 -8.00 2.80 27.99
N PRO A 52 -8.40 2.30 29.18
CA PRO A 52 -7.77 2.67 30.45
C PRO A 52 -6.27 2.37 30.49
N LEU A 53 -5.86 1.28 29.84
CA LEU A 53 -4.46 0.83 29.80
C LEU A 53 -3.59 1.83 29.03
N ALA A 54 -4.06 2.31 27.87
CA ALA A 54 -3.34 3.31 27.09
C ALA A 54 -3.30 4.68 27.76
N LYS A 55 -4.35 5.04 28.51
CA LYS A 55 -4.37 6.29 29.30
C LYS A 55 -3.36 6.26 30.44
N GLN A 56 -3.14 5.11 31.06
CA GLN A 56 -2.14 4.93 32.12
C GLN A 56 -0.72 4.82 31.55
N VAL A 57 -0.56 4.16 30.40
CA VAL A 57 0.73 3.93 29.75
C VAL A 57 0.62 4.32 28.27
N PRO A 58 0.93 5.57 27.91
CA PRO A 58 0.83 6.07 26.53
C PRO A 58 1.66 5.28 25.50
N LEU A 59 2.73 4.61 25.96
CA LEU A 59 3.56 3.74 25.13
C LEU A 59 2.76 2.59 24.49
N ILE A 60 1.67 2.15 25.12
CA ILE A 60 0.82 1.07 24.59
C ILE A 60 0.11 1.53 23.32
N ALA A 61 -0.48 2.73 23.33
CA ALA A 61 -1.10 3.31 22.14
C ALA A 61 -0.07 3.53 21.02
N MET A 62 1.12 4.03 21.37
CA MET A 62 2.19 4.24 20.39
C MET A 62 2.69 2.93 19.78
N ALA A 63 2.93 1.90 20.59
CA ALA A 63 3.34 0.58 20.12
C ALA A 63 2.28 -0.06 19.23
N PHE A 64 1.00 0.07 19.61
CA PHE A 64 -0.12 -0.38 18.78
C PHE A 64 -0.18 0.33 17.43
N ALA A 65 -0.09 1.66 17.42
CA ALA A 65 -0.12 2.46 16.19
C ALA A 65 1.02 2.07 15.23
N VAL A 66 2.23 1.89 15.75
CA VAL A 66 3.37 1.41 14.94
C VAL A 66 3.08 0.01 14.38
N GLY A 67 2.63 -0.91 15.24
CA GLY A 67 2.34 -2.30 14.84
C GLY A 67 1.25 -2.41 13.77
N VAL A 68 0.11 -1.73 13.97
CA VAL A 68 -1.03 -1.79 13.04
C VAL A 68 -0.70 -1.13 11.69
N ARG A 69 0.08 -0.05 11.69
CA ARG A 69 0.52 0.61 10.45
C ARG A 69 1.56 -0.22 9.70
N PHE A 70 2.47 -0.86 10.42
CA PHE A 70 3.42 -1.79 9.82
C PHE A 70 2.71 -2.99 9.18
N ALA A 71 1.77 -3.61 9.90
CA ALA A 71 0.96 -4.71 9.38
C ALA A 71 0.16 -4.29 8.13
N ASN A 72 -0.42 -3.08 8.14
CA ASN A 72 -1.14 -2.54 6.99
C ASN A 72 -0.25 -2.36 5.75
N SER A 73 1.01 -1.95 5.92
CA SER A 73 1.95 -1.82 4.82
C SER A 73 2.27 -3.17 4.18
N ILE A 74 2.50 -4.21 5.00
CA ILE A 74 2.73 -5.57 4.51
C ILE A 74 1.47 -6.10 3.80
N TYR A 75 0.31 -6.01 4.47
CA TYR A 75 -0.95 -6.51 3.93
C TYR A 75 -1.33 -5.82 2.62
N GLY A 76 -1.19 -4.49 2.56
CA GLY A 76 -1.43 -3.73 1.33
C GLY A 76 -0.53 -4.15 0.17
N GLY A 77 0.73 -4.47 0.45
CA GLY A 77 1.66 -5.01 -0.54
C GLY A 77 1.22 -6.37 -1.06
N MET A 78 0.90 -7.31 -0.16
CA MET A 78 0.44 -8.65 -0.54
C MET A 78 -0.87 -8.60 -1.34
N GLN A 79 -1.84 -7.79 -0.89
CA GLN A 79 -3.12 -7.63 -1.56
C GLN A 79 -2.95 -7.05 -2.98
N PHE A 80 -2.00 -6.13 -3.18
CA PHE A 80 -1.69 -5.64 -4.52
C PHE A 80 -1.01 -6.70 -5.39
N VAL A 81 -0.06 -7.48 -4.85
CA VAL A 81 0.61 -8.55 -5.61
C VAL A 81 -0.42 -9.59 -6.10
N GLU A 82 -1.35 -9.99 -5.24
CA GLU A 82 -2.44 -10.89 -5.63
C GLU A 82 -3.33 -10.27 -6.72
N TRP A 83 -3.68 -8.99 -6.57
CA TRP A 83 -4.45 -8.24 -7.56
C TRP A 83 -3.72 -8.14 -8.91
N ALA A 84 -2.42 -7.86 -8.89
CA ALA A 84 -1.58 -7.79 -10.08
C ALA A 84 -1.49 -9.15 -10.80
N ARG A 85 -1.37 -10.24 -10.03
CA ARG A 85 -1.36 -11.61 -10.56
C ARG A 85 -2.71 -11.98 -11.19
N TRP A 86 -3.82 -11.63 -10.55
CA TRP A 86 -5.16 -11.90 -11.09
C TRP A 86 -5.48 -11.09 -12.35
N SER A 87 -4.86 -9.92 -12.51
CA SER A 87 -5.06 -9.04 -13.67
C SER A 87 -4.06 -9.26 -14.81
N GLY A 88 -3.12 -10.21 -14.66
CA GLY A 88 -2.17 -10.62 -15.71
C GLY A 88 -1.14 -9.56 -16.08
N VAL A 89 -0.86 -8.60 -15.19
CA VAL A 89 0.21 -7.59 -15.35
C VAL A 89 1.51 -7.96 -14.64
N GLN A 90 1.53 -9.11 -13.96
CA GLN A 90 2.67 -9.69 -13.26
C GLN A 90 2.84 -11.16 -13.64
#